data_AF-A0A3B9XJU8-F1
#
_entry.id   AF-A0A3B9XJU8-F1
#
_cell.length_a   1.000
_cell.length_b   1.000
_cell.length_c   1.000
_cell.angle_alpha   90.00
_cell.angle_beta   90.00
_cell.angle_gamma   90.00
#
_symmetry.space_group_name_H-M   'P 1'
#
loop_
_entity.id
_entity.type
_entity.pdbx_description
1 polymer ?
#
loop_
_entity_poly.entity_id
_entity_poly.type
_entity_poly.pdbx_seq_one_letter_code
_entity_poly.pdbx_strand_id
1 'polypeptide(L)'
;MSAFLFWIFGFLDFWILGFLDSWIFGFLDFWILGFLDSWILGFLDSWILGRKSGALFPLATGFLFNAMNRAPSFVADIPKNQILPFHS
;
A
#
# COMPACT_ATOMS: atom_id res chain seq x y z
N MET A 1 54.23 17.73 21.89
CA MET A 1 53.59 17.99 20.58
C MET A 1 52.98 16.74 19.95
N SER A 2 53.69 15.60 19.93
CA SER A 2 53.22 14.34 19.31
C SER A 2 51.99 13.69 19.96
N ALA A 3 51.87 13.70 21.30
CA ALA A 3 50.75 13.08 22.00
C ALA A 3 49.39 13.79 21.77
N PHE A 4 49.42 15.12 21.59
CA PHE A 4 48.21 15.90 21.33
C PHE A 4 47.66 15.66 19.92
N LEU A 5 48.55 15.54 18.93
CA LEU A 5 48.17 15.15 17.57
C LEU A 5 47.61 13.72 17.53
N PHE A 6 48.20 12.79 18.28
CA PHE A 6 47.69 11.42 18.38
C PHE A 6 46.27 11.38 18.97
N TRP A 7 46.00 12.17 20.01
CA TRP A 7 44.68 12.25 20.63
C TRP A 7 43.63 12.86 19.68
N ILE A 8 43.98 13.93 18.96
CA ILE A 8 43.10 14.54 17.96
C ILE A 8 42.80 13.57 16.82
N PHE A 9 43.83 12.90 16.27
CA PHE A 9 43.63 11.95 15.17
C PHE A 9 42.79 10.76 15.61
N GLY A 10 43.04 10.17 16.78
CA GLY A 10 42.24 9.06 17.29
C GLY A 10 40.79 9.44 17.57
N PHE A 11 40.54 10.65 18.10
CA PHE A 11 39.18 11.13 18.32
C PHE A 11 38.44 11.41 17.01
N LEU A 12 39.13 12.02 16.04
CA LEU A 12 38.57 12.32 14.73
C LEU A 12 38.24 11.04 13.95
N ASP A 13 39.12 10.04 14.00
CA ASP A 13 38.92 8.75 13.35
C ASP A 13 37.74 8.00 13.94
N PHE A 14 37.64 7.95 15.28
CA PHE A 14 36.50 7.32 15.96
C PHE A 14 35.17 8.02 15.63
N TRP A 15 35.18 9.35 15.61
CA TRP A 15 33.97 10.13 15.34
C TRP A 15 33.53 9.97 13.89
N ILE A 16 34.47 10.02 12.93
CA ILE A 16 34.17 9.84 11.51
C ILE A 16 33.72 8.41 11.22
N LEU A 17 34.46 7.40 11.69
CA LEU A 17 34.11 6.00 11.43
C LEU A 17 32.80 5.62 12.09
N GLY A 18 32.59 5.98 13.35
CA GLY A 18 31.35 5.67 14.06
C GLY A 18 30.13 6.37 13.46
N PHE A 19 30.28 7.64 13.07
CA PHE A 19 29.19 8.38 12.43
C PHE A 19 28.90 7.87 11.01
N LEU A 20 29.94 7.58 10.23
CA LEU A 20 29.81 7.08 8.87
C LEU A 20 29.19 5.68 8.84
N ASP A 21 29.63 4.80 9.74
CA ASP A 21 29.06 3.45 9.88
C ASP A 21 27.59 3.51 10.28
N SER A 22 27.24 4.31 11.28
CA SER A 22 25.87 4.45 11.74
C SER A 22 24.96 5.10 10.70
N TRP A 23 25.46 6.10 9.95
CA TRP A 23 24.72 6.70 8.84
C TRP A 23 24.50 5.70 7.72
N ILE A 24 25.55 5.01 7.28
CA ILE A 24 25.46 4.07 6.15
C ILE A 24 24.55 2.92 6.53
N PHE A 25 24.76 2.27 7.67
CA PHE A 25 23.92 1.15 8.09
C PHE A 25 22.48 1.57 8.34
N GLY A 26 22.25 2.66 9.09
CA GLY A 26 20.89 3.11 9.40
C GLY A 26 20.12 3.55 8.16
N PHE A 27 20.76 4.29 7.26
CA PHE A 27 20.13 4.74 6.01
C PHE A 27 19.89 3.57 5.05
N LEU A 28 20.88 2.70 4.89
CA LEU A 28 20.78 1.55 3.99
C LEU A 28 19.71 0.56 4.46
N ASP A 29 19.62 0.30 5.77
CA ASP A 29 18.61 -0.57 6.36
C ASP A 29 17.20 0.00 6.16
N PHE A 30 17.00 1.29 6.45
CA PHE A 30 15.71 1.95 6.23
C PHE A 30 15.29 1.95 4.76
N TRP A 31 16.24 2.24 3.87
CA TRP A 31 15.96 2.30 2.44
C TRP A 31 15.67 0.92 1.86
N ILE A 32 16.47 -0.10 2.22
CA ILE A 32 16.26 -1.47 1.74
C ILE A 32 14.99 -2.05 2.33
N LEU A 33 14.83 -2.06 3.66
CA LEU A 33 13.67 -2.68 4.29
C LEU A 33 12.37 -1.95 3.94
N GLY A 34 12.35 -0.62 4.04
CA GLY A 34 11.14 0.17 3.79
C GLY A 34 10.72 0.13 2.32
N PHE A 35 11.66 0.24 1.38
CA PHE A 35 11.35 0.21 -0.05
C PHE A 35 10.98 -1.20 -0.53
N LEU A 36 11.70 -2.22 -0.06
CA LEU A 36 11.45 -3.60 -0.44
C LEU A 36 10.11 -4.09 0.11
N ASP A 37 9.78 -3.76 1.35
CA ASP A 37 8.49 -4.10 1.95
C ASP A 37 7.33 -3.40 1.23
N SER A 38 7.45 -2.10 0.96
CA SER A 38 6.45 -1.33 0.22
C SER A 38 6.24 -1.86 -1.21
N TRP A 39 7.31 -2.21 -1.91
CA TRP A 39 7.23 -2.75 -3.26
C TRP A 39 6.59 -4.14 -3.23
N ILE A 40 7.08 -5.05 -2.40
CA ILE A 40 6.57 -6.41 -2.34
C ILE A 40 5.11 -6.42 -1.92
N LEU A 41 4.74 -5.71 -0.85
CA LEU A 41 3.35 -5.68 -0.36
C LEU A 41 2.43 -4.99 -1.37
N GLY A 42 2.80 -3.82 -1.89
CA GLY A 42 1.95 -3.09 -2.83
C GLY A 42 1.76 -3.82 -4.16
N PHE A 43 2.82 -4.46 -4.68
CA PHE A 43 2.75 -5.21 -5.93
C PHE A 43 2.01 -6.53 -5.76
N LEU A 44 2.24 -7.25 -4.66
CA LEU A 44 1.57 -8.52 -4.38
C LEU A 44 0.08 -8.32 -4.11
N ASP A 45 -0.29 -7.28 -3.35
CA ASP A 45 -1.69 -6.91 -3.12
C ASP A 45 -2.39 -6.53 -4.43
N SER A 46 -1.76 -5.67 -5.25
CA SER A 46 -2.30 -5.29 -6.57
C SER A 46 -2.44 -6.49 -7.51
N TRP A 47 -1.50 -7.43 -7.48
CA TRP A 47 -1.54 -8.64 -8.31
C TRP A 47 -2.63 -9.62 -7.88
N ILE A 48 -2.79 -9.83 -6.56
CA ILE A 48 -3.81 -10.71 -6.00
C ILE A 48 -5.20 -10.10 -6.17
N LEU A 49 -5.34 -8.82 -5.84
CA LEU A 49 -6.59 -8.07 -5.99
C LEU A 49 -6.96 -7.94 -7.46
N GLY A 50 -6.01 -7.68 -8.35
CA GLY A 50 -6.24 -7.63 -9.80
C GLY A 50 -6.69 -8.97 -10.40
N ARG A 51 -6.11 -10.11 -9.94
CA ARG A 51 -6.58 -11.43 -10.38
C ARG A 51 -7.95 -11.80 -9.83
N LYS A 52 -8.24 -11.45 -8.58
CA LYS A 52 -9.55 -11.75 -7.97
C LYS A 52 -10.63 -10.80 -8.49
N SER A 53 -10.40 -9.50 -8.48
CA SER A 53 -11.35 -8.49 -8.95
C SER A 53 -11.53 -8.53 -10.46
N GLY A 54 -10.46 -8.74 -11.24
CA GLY A 54 -10.54 -8.81 -12.70
C GLY A 54 -11.42 -9.95 -13.22
N ALA A 55 -11.55 -11.05 -12.47
CA ALA A 55 -12.45 -12.16 -12.82
C ALA A 55 -13.79 -12.09 -12.08
N LEU A 56 -13.80 -11.76 -10.78
CA LEU A 56 -15.03 -11.76 -9.99
C LEU A 56 -15.88 -10.52 -10.18
N PHE A 57 -15.29 -9.34 -10.42
CA PHE A 57 -16.05 -8.10 -10.56
C PHE A 57 -16.87 -8.08 -11.86
N PRO A 58 -16.34 -8.44 -13.04
CA PRO A 58 -17.14 -8.55 -14.26
C PRO A 58 -18.15 -9.70 -14.21
N LEU A 59 -17.79 -10.82 -13.55
CA LEU A 59 -18.69 -11.97 -13.40
C LEU A 59 -19.87 -11.64 -12.47
N ALA A 60 -19.60 -10.99 -11.33
CA ALA A 60 -20.64 -10.60 -10.38
C ALA A 60 -21.53 -9.49 -10.96
N THR A 61 -20.96 -8.49 -11.62
CA THR A 61 -21.75 -7.43 -12.27
C THR A 61 -22.54 -7.96 -13.45
N GLY A 62 -21.98 -8.86 -14.26
CA GLY A 62 -22.70 -9.54 -15.35
C GLY A 62 -23.80 -10.47 -14.83
N PHE A 63 -23.57 -11.21 -13.75
CA PHE A 63 -24.57 -12.06 -13.12
C PHE A 63 -25.70 -11.23 -12.49
N LEU A 64 -25.36 -10.14 -11.78
CA LEU A 64 -26.33 -9.22 -11.21
C LEU A 64 -27.14 -8.52 -12.29
N PHE A 65 -26.50 -8.02 -13.35
CA PHE A 65 -27.16 -7.38 -14.49
C PHE A 65 -28.10 -8.36 -15.22
N ASN A 66 -27.65 -9.60 -15.45
CA ASN A 66 -28.49 -10.63 -16.05
C ASN A 66 -29.65 -11.00 -15.11
N ALA A 67 -29.42 -11.14 -13.81
CA ALA A 67 -30.47 -11.41 -12.82
C ALA A 67 -31.50 -10.27 -12.74
N MET A 68 -31.06 -9.00 -12.78
CA MET A 68 -31.93 -7.83 -12.82
C MET A 68 -32.77 -7.80 -14.10
N ASN A 69 -32.18 -8.11 -15.25
CA ASN A 69 -32.91 -8.18 -16.52
C ASN A 69 -33.87 -9.37 -16.61
N ARG A 70 -33.61 -10.45 -15.85
CA ARG A 70 -34.48 -11.64 -15.76
C ARG A 70 -35.60 -11.50 -14.72
N ALA A 71 -35.53 -10.50 -13.84
CA ALA A 71 -36.52 -10.22 -12.81
C ALA A 71 -37.23 -8.87 -13.03
N PRO A 72 -38.00 -8.69 -14.12
CA PRO A 72 -38.87 -7.51 -14.25
C PRO A 72 -40.01 -7.50 -13.21
N SER A 73 -40.26 -8.61 -12.50
CA SER A 73 -41.32 -8.74 -11.51
C SER A 73 -41.00 -8.12 -10.14
N PHE A 74 -39.74 -8.12 -9.70
CA PHE A 74 -39.41 -7.60 -8.35
C PHE A 74 -39.50 -6.08 -8.25
N VAL A 75 -39.28 -5.36 -9.36
CA VAL A 75 -39.40 -3.90 -9.43
C VAL A 75 -40.87 -3.46 -9.53
N ALA A 76 -41.73 -4.29 -10.11
CA ALA A 76 -43.16 -4.01 -10.25
C ALA A 76 -43.93 -4.09 -8.91
N ASP A 77 -43.39 -4.83 -7.94
CA ASP A 77 -44.02 -5.04 -6.62
C ASP A 77 -43.51 -4.08 -5.53
N ILE A 78 -42.64 -3.11 -5.84
CA ILE A 78 -42.26 -2.08 -4.88
C ILE A 78 -43.47 -1.14 -4.69
N PRO A 79 -44.08 -1.10 -3.50
CA PRO A 79 -45.22 -0.25 -3.29
C PRO A 79 -44.75 1.21 -3.38
N LYS A 80 -45.38 2.00 -4.25
CA LYS A 80 -45.03 3.41 -4.58
C LYS A 80 -45.02 4.37 -3.37
N ASN A 81 -45.39 3.88 -2.20
CA ASN A 81 -45.41 4.60 -0.92
C ASN A 81 -44.08 4.50 -0.12
N GLN A 82 -43.10 3.71 -0.58
CA GLN A 82 -41.77 3.59 0.04
C GLN A 82 -40.67 4.30 -0.77
N ILE A 83 -40.99 4.85 -1.94
CA ILE A 83 -40.05 5.63 -2.75
C ILE A 83 -40.11 7.07 -2.24
N LEU A 84 -39.24 7.41 -1.29
CA LEU A 84 -39.06 8.79 -0.83
C LEU A 84 -38.51 9.63 -2.01
N PRO A 85 -39.13 10.77 -2.35
CA PRO A 85 -38.57 11.65 -3.36
C PRO A 85 -37.30 12.28 -2.78
N PHE A 86 -36.14 11.88 -3.31
CA PHE A 86 -34.94 12.70 -3.16
C PHE A 86 -35.20 13.99 -3.92
N HIS A 87 -35.61 15.01 -3.18
CA HIS A 87 -35.70 16.37 -3.69
C HIS A 87 -34.27 16.89 -3.86
N SER A 88 -34.00 17.44 -5.05
CA SER A 88 -32.74 18.04 -5.50
C SER A 88 -32.15 19.04 -4.52
#